data_AF-A0ABD5XJ84-F1
#
_entry.id   AF-A0ABD5XJ84-F1
#
_cell.length_a   1.000
_cell.length_b   1.000
_cell.length_c   1.000
_cell.angle_alpha   90.00
_cell.angle_beta   90.00
_cell.angle_gamma   90.00
#
_symmetry.space_group_name_H-M   'P 1'
#
loop_
_entity.id
_entity.type
_entity.pdbx_description
1 polymer ?
#
loop_
_entity_poly.entity_id
_entity_poly.type
_entity_poly.pdbx_seq_one_letter_code
_entity_poly.pdbx_strand_id
1 'polypeptide(L)'
;MELDQHAEELASALGIDKEEVKSDLQNLLQYSVPLDEAKQSVRRKHGGGSAGGSDGAPATKRIADIDPDGGNVSVTVRVLTVGTRSIVYQGDEQTIREGELADESGVISYTAWQDFGFEPGDSVVIGNAGVREWDGKPELNIGASSTVGVESETVETPYDDRIGGEADLIDLQAGDRGRTVEVRVLEVDSRTIDGRNGETTILSGVVADESGRLPFTDWAPRPDVEEGASVRLSDVYVREFRGVPQVNLSEFTTLDVLDDPVSVTDSAPRLNVGEAVDAGGMFDVELLGNVLEVRDGSGLIERCPDCSRVVQNGQCRQHGEVDGEDDMRVKAILDDGTGTVTAILDRDLTEEIYGGTMADAMEAAREAMDKEVVADDIADTLVGREYRVRGNLSVDEYGANLEADEFEETDDDPAERAAALLTEVRA
;
A
#
# COMPACT_ATOMS: atom_id res chain seq x y z
N MET A 1 -33.44 41.47 -8.45
CA MET A 1 -34.65 40.94 -9.11
C MET A 1 -34.63 39.41 -9.08
N GLU A 2 -33.58 38.76 -9.57
CA GLU A 2 -33.40 37.29 -9.49
C GLU A 2 -33.40 36.75 -8.03
N LEU A 3 -32.65 37.40 -7.14
CA LEU A 3 -32.55 36.95 -5.74
C LEU A 3 -33.86 37.04 -4.95
N ASP A 4 -34.67 38.07 -5.20
CA ASP A 4 -35.97 38.25 -4.55
C ASP A 4 -36.95 37.15 -4.95
N GLN A 5 -36.88 36.70 -6.20
CA GLN A 5 -37.70 35.61 -6.72
C GLN A 5 -37.31 34.27 -6.10
N HIS A 6 -36.00 33.99 -6.01
CA HIS A 6 -35.51 32.79 -5.33
C HIS A 6 -35.81 32.79 -3.83
N ALA A 7 -35.74 33.94 -3.16
CA ALA A 7 -36.11 34.05 -1.76
C ALA A 7 -37.62 33.81 -1.54
N GLU A 8 -38.47 34.32 -2.43
CA GLU A 8 -39.92 34.13 -2.36
C GLU A 8 -40.33 32.68 -2.61
N GLU A 9 -39.73 32.02 -3.60
CA GLU A 9 -39.95 30.59 -3.88
C GLU A 9 -39.53 29.71 -2.69
N LEU A 10 -38.36 29.98 -2.10
CA LEU A 10 -37.85 29.20 -0.98
C LEU A 10 -38.66 29.44 0.31
N ALA A 11 -39.01 30.70 0.59
CA ALA A 11 -39.83 31.08 1.74
C ALA A 11 -41.21 30.44 1.67
N SER A 12 -41.85 30.44 0.49
CA SER A 12 -43.14 29.77 0.29
C SER A 12 -43.05 28.25 0.44
N ALA A 13 -41.92 27.62 0.07
CA ALA A 13 -41.73 26.18 0.21
C ALA A 13 -41.44 25.74 1.66
N LEU A 14 -40.77 26.59 2.43
CA LEU A 14 -40.35 26.32 3.81
C LEU A 14 -41.33 26.85 4.87
N GLY A 15 -42.29 27.70 4.48
CA GLY A 15 -43.29 28.27 5.39
C GLY A 15 -42.73 29.33 6.33
N ILE A 16 -41.66 30.01 5.93
CA ILE A 16 -40.90 31.00 6.72
C ILE A 16 -40.95 32.39 6.08
N ASP A 17 -40.44 33.40 6.77
CA ASP A 17 -40.45 34.79 6.28
C ASP A 17 -39.50 35.00 5.10
N LYS A 18 -39.96 35.76 4.10
CA LYS A 18 -39.21 36.05 2.86
C LYS A 18 -37.96 36.87 3.14
N GLU A 19 -38.01 37.86 4.02
CA GLU A 19 -36.87 38.72 4.33
C GLU A 19 -35.79 37.95 5.10
N GLU A 20 -36.20 36.98 5.92
CA GLU A 20 -35.28 36.06 6.61
C GLU A 20 -34.52 35.16 5.62
N VAL A 21 -35.23 34.50 4.70
CA VAL A 21 -34.63 33.70 3.62
C VAL A 21 -33.71 34.55 2.75
N LYS A 22 -34.15 35.77 2.42
CA LYS A 22 -33.39 36.69 1.59
C LYS A 22 -32.10 37.13 2.27
N SER A 23 -32.14 37.43 3.57
CA SER A 23 -30.94 37.78 4.35
C SER A 23 -29.96 36.61 4.38
N ASP A 24 -30.44 35.38 4.56
CA ASP A 24 -29.59 34.20 4.58
C ASP A 24 -28.94 33.93 3.22
N LEU A 25 -29.70 34.04 2.12
CA LEU A 25 -29.16 33.95 0.76
C LEU A 25 -28.14 35.05 0.47
N GLN A 26 -28.39 36.29 0.90
CA GLN A 26 -27.47 37.42 0.72
C GLN A 26 -26.16 37.21 1.48
N ASN A 27 -26.23 36.72 2.73
CA ASN A 27 -25.03 36.41 3.51
C ASN A 27 -24.19 35.34 2.82
N LEU A 28 -24.80 34.26 2.34
CA LEU A 28 -24.07 33.17 1.67
C LEU A 28 -23.43 33.63 0.35
N LEU A 29 -24.14 34.42 -0.45
CA LEU A 29 -23.60 34.98 -1.69
C LEU A 29 -22.49 36.02 -1.45
N GLN A 30 -22.50 36.69 -0.30
CA GLN A 30 -21.40 37.59 0.09
C GLN A 30 -20.09 36.81 0.29
N TYR A 31 -20.17 35.55 0.70
CA TYR A 31 -19.03 34.63 0.79
C TYR A 31 -18.83 33.81 -0.50
N SER A 32 -19.32 34.31 -1.64
CA SER A 32 -19.14 33.69 -2.96
C SER A 32 -19.72 32.27 -3.10
N VAL A 33 -20.64 31.86 -2.21
CA VAL A 33 -21.33 30.56 -2.31
C VAL A 33 -22.25 30.59 -3.54
N PRO A 34 -22.17 29.61 -4.46
CA PRO A 34 -23.08 29.53 -5.61
C PRO A 34 -24.56 29.54 -5.20
N LEU A 35 -25.41 30.20 -5.98
CA LEU A 35 -26.81 30.44 -5.63
C LEU A 35 -27.61 29.17 -5.33
N ASP A 36 -27.35 28.07 -6.04
CA ASP A 36 -28.06 26.80 -5.80
C ASP A 36 -27.61 26.13 -4.49
N GLU A 37 -26.34 26.28 -4.12
CA GLU A 37 -25.81 25.82 -2.83
C GLU A 37 -26.34 26.68 -1.68
N ALA A 38 -26.44 28.00 -1.90
CA ALA A 38 -27.06 28.92 -0.95
C ALA A 38 -28.53 28.52 -0.67
N LYS A 39 -29.31 28.17 -1.70
CA LYS A 39 -30.69 27.67 -1.54
C LYS A 39 -30.74 26.36 -0.72
N GLN A 40 -29.80 25.43 -0.94
CA GLN A 40 -29.76 24.17 -0.18
C GLN A 40 -29.38 24.40 1.30
N SER A 41 -28.44 25.31 1.55
CA SER A 41 -28.04 25.69 2.91
C SER A 41 -29.21 26.31 3.69
N VAL A 42 -29.97 27.21 3.07
CA VAL A 42 -31.18 27.79 3.69
C VAL A 42 -32.28 26.75 3.91
N ARG A 43 -32.46 25.80 2.99
CA ARG A 43 -33.39 24.66 3.18
C ARG A 43 -33.00 23.76 4.35
N ARG A 44 -31.70 23.50 4.55
CA ARG A 44 -31.22 22.74 5.72
C ARG A 44 -31.45 23.51 7.01
N LYS A 45 -31.15 24.81 7.02
CA LYS A 45 -31.30 25.69 8.19
C LYS A 45 -32.76 25.73 8.70
N HIS A 46 -33.73 25.76 7.78
CA HIS A 46 -35.13 26.01 8.14
C HIS A 46 -36.08 24.83 7.91
N GLY A 47 -35.64 23.76 7.23
CA GLY A 47 -36.48 22.60 6.88
C GLY A 47 -36.60 21.52 7.96
N GLY A 48 -35.99 21.68 9.14
CA GLY A 48 -35.93 20.67 10.19
C GLY A 48 -36.94 20.88 11.33
N GLY A 49 -38.12 20.28 11.22
CA GLY A 49 -39.10 20.22 12.30
C GLY A 49 -38.82 19.11 13.32
N SER A 50 -38.47 19.52 14.55
CA SER A 50 -38.47 18.80 15.83
C SER A 50 -37.35 17.79 16.19
N ALA A 51 -36.65 18.20 17.26
CA ALA A 51 -36.03 17.42 18.34
C ALA A 51 -34.56 16.97 18.18
N GLY A 52 -33.66 17.89 18.52
CA GLY A 52 -32.52 17.60 19.40
C GLY A 52 -31.13 17.55 18.75
N GLY A 53 -30.37 18.64 18.85
CA GLY A 53 -28.89 18.60 18.80
C GLY A 53 -28.25 19.55 17.77
N SER A 54 -27.71 20.66 18.28
CA SER A 54 -26.72 21.60 17.70
C SER A 54 -26.99 22.29 16.36
N ASP A 55 -26.92 23.62 16.43
CA ASP A 55 -26.77 24.59 15.34
C ASP A 55 -25.80 24.19 14.22
N GLY A 56 -26.19 24.50 12.97
CA GLY A 56 -25.40 25.26 12.00
C GLY A 56 -24.01 24.77 11.61
N ALA A 57 -23.92 24.11 10.45
CA ALA A 57 -22.70 23.71 9.74
C ALA A 57 -21.77 22.72 10.49
N PRO A 58 -21.20 21.73 9.80
CA PRO A 58 -20.16 20.86 10.36
C PRO A 58 -19.02 21.68 10.95
N ALA A 59 -18.54 21.29 12.13
CA ALA A 59 -17.42 21.96 12.78
C ALA A 59 -16.16 21.89 11.89
N THR A 60 -15.47 23.02 11.75
CA THR A 60 -14.15 23.04 11.13
C THR A 60 -13.14 22.39 12.08
N LYS A 61 -12.40 21.40 11.59
CA LYS A 61 -11.38 20.68 12.35
C LYS A 61 -10.03 20.74 11.64
N ARG A 62 -8.96 20.63 12.43
CA ARG A 62 -7.63 20.28 11.91
C ARG A 62 -7.59 18.79 11.64
N ILE A 63 -6.73 18.36 10.73
CA ILE A 63 -6.60 16.95 10.36
C ILE A 63 -6.35 16.05 11.57
N ALA A 64 -5.42 16.42 12.45
CA ALA A 64 -5.08 15.63 13.64
C ALA A 64 -6.24 15.48 14.65
N ASP A 65 -7.29 16.30 14.56
CA ASP A 65 -8.45 16.28 15.46
C ASP A 65 -9.66 15.51 14.88
N ILE A 66 -9.48 14.87 13.71
CA ILE A 66 -10.52 14.07 13.04
C ILE A 66 -10.55 12.67 13.65
N ASP A 67 -11.73 12.26 14.07
CA ASP A 67 -11.99 10.98 14.72
C ASP A 67 -12.89 10.13 13.80
N PRO A 68 -12.58 8.83 13.59
CA PRO A 68 -13.33 7.97 12.67
C PRO A 68 -14.80 7.75 13.09
N ASP A 69 -15.12 7.86 14.38
CA ASP A 69 -16.50 7.76 14.90
C ASP A 69 -17.22 9.14 14.90
N GLY A 70 -16.54 10.17 14.39
CA GLY A 70 -17.08 11.52 14.27
C GLY A 70 -18.18 11.66 13.21
N GLY A 71 -19.01 12.69 13.36
CA GLY A 71 -19.90 13.14 12.28
C GLY A 71 -19.14 13.88 11.18
N ASN A 72 -19.88 14.43 10.21
CA ASN A 72 -19.30 15.23 9.14
C ASN A 72 -18.45 16.40 9.68
N VAL A 73 -17.39 16.74 8.94
CA VAL A 73 -16.44 17.80 9.29
C VAL A 73 -16.27 18.79 8.15
N SER A 74 -15.76 19.98 8.48
CA SER A 74 -15.19 20.91 7.51
C SER A 74 -13.68 20.99 7.72
N VAL A 75 -12.89 21.14 6.67
CA VAL A 75 -11.42 21.25 6.73
C VAL A 75 -10.91 22.29 5.73
N THR A 76 -9.80 22.94 6.06
CA THR A 76 -9.03 23.82 5.15
C THR A 76 -7.66 23.19 4.97
N VAL A 77 -7.36 22.74 3.75
CA VAL A 77 -6.24 21.81 3.49
C VAL A 77 -5.52 22.15 2.20
N ARG A 78 -4.26 21.73 2.12
CA ARG A 78 -3.46 21.61 0.93
C ARG A 78 -3.68 20.23 0.30
N VAL A 79 -3.91 20.17 -1.01
CA VAL A 79 -4.02 18.91 -1.75
C VAL A 79 -2.62 18.37 -2.03
N LEU A 80 -2.31 17.15 -1.60
CA LEU A 80 -1.02 16.52 -1.86
C LEU A 80 -1.06 15.66 -3.12
N THR A 81 -2.02 14.74 -3.21
CA THR A 81 -2.15 13.80 -4.34
C THR A 81 -3.58 13.73 -4.84
N VAL A 82 -3.73 13.46 -6.14
CA VAL A 82 -5.03 13.25 -6.79
C VAL A 82 -4.91 12.05 -7.73
N GLY A 83 -5.31 10.88 -7.23
CA GLY A 83 -5.42 9.65 -8.00
C GLY A 83 -6.82 9.40 -8.53
N THR A 84 -6.92 8.58 -9.58
CA THR A 84 -8.17 8.28 -10.28
C THR A 84 -8.42 6.78 -10.37
N ARG A 85 -9.65 6.34 -10.10
CA ARG A 85 -10.02 4.93 -10.27
C ARG A 85 -11.47 4.75 -10.68
N SER A 86 -11.71 3.65 -11.41
CA SER A 86 -13.04 3.15 -11.72
C SER A 86 -13.48 2.17 -10.64
N ILE A 87 -14.70 2.34 -10.12
CA ILE A 87 -15.33 1.42 -9.19
C ILE A 87 -16.67 0.95 -9.74
N VAL A 88 -17.06 -0.27 -9.39
CA VAL A 88 -18.43 -0.75 -9.64
C VAL A 88 -19.22 -0.53 -8.36
N TYR A 89 -20.22 0.35 -8.42
CA TYR A 89 -21.10 0.65 -7.29
C TYR A 89 -22.56 0.42 -7.72
N GLN A 90 -23.27 -0.44 -6.99
CA GLN A 90 -24.65 -0.84 -7.31
C GLN A 90 -24.88 -1.37 -8.74
N GLY A 91 -23.82 -1.88 -9.39
CA GLY A 91 -23.85 -2.41 -10.75
C GLY A 91 -23.51 -1.39 -11.84
N ASP A 92 -23.35 -0.11 -11.49
CA ASP A 92 -22.91 0.94 -12.40
C ASP A 92 -21.41 1.22 -12.18
N GLU A 93 -20.70 1.51 -13.28
CA GLU A 93 -19.32 1.96 -13.23
C GLU A 93 -19.28 3.46 -12.91
N GLN A 94 -18.50 3.82 -11.90
CA GLN A 94 -18.33 5.19 -11.44
C GLN A 94 -16.84 5.49 -11.29
N THR A 95 -16.40 6.61 -11.86
CA THR A 95 -15.05 7.14 -11.63
C THR A 95 -15.04 7.97 -10.35
N ILE A 96 -14.07 7.72 -9.48
CA ILE A 96 -13.84 8.47 -8.25
C ILE A 96 -12.42 9.02 -8.22
N ARG A 97 -12.19 10.05 -7.40
CA ARG A 97 -10.85 10.55 -7.07
C ARG A 97 -10.48 10.15 -5.66
N GLU A 98 -9.20 9.92 -5.41
CA GLU A 98 -8.69 9.57 -4.09
C GLU A 98 -7.25 10.04 -3.93
N GLY A 99 -6.79 10.25 -2.71
CA GLY A 99 -5.45 10.76 -2.47
C GLY A 99 -5.29 11.26 -1.05
N GLU A 100 -4.40 12.22 -0.87
CA GLU A 100 -4.03 12.77 0.42
C GLU A 100 -4.21 14.29 0.47
N LEU A 101 -4.66 14.75 1.63
CA LEU A 101 -4.84 16.15 1.99
C LEU A 101 -4.02 16.43 3.24
N ALA A 102 -3.53 17.65 3.39
CA ALA A 102 -2.68 18.04 4.51
C ALA A 102 -2.99 19.42 5.05
N ASP A 103 -2.70 19.62 6.33
CA ASP A 103 -2.63 20.92 6.99
C ASP A 103 -1.36 20.94 7.87
N GLU A 104 -1.20 21.94 8.73
CA GLU A 104 -0.06 22.01 9.66
C GLU A 104 -0.01 20.85 10.68
N SER A 105 -1.15 20.18 10.91
CA SER A 105 -1.33 19.20 11.97
C SER A 105 -1.12 17.76 11.52
N GLY A 106 -1.29 17.46 10.23
CA GLY A 106 -1.08 16.12 9.69
C GLY A 106 -1.57 15.93 8.26
N VAL A 107 -1.61 14.67 7.85
CA VAL A 107 -2.08 14.20 6.54
C VAL A 107 -3.26 13.26 6.74
N ILE A 108 -4.28 13.35 5.88
CA ILE A 108 -5.44 12.46 5.87
C ILE A 108 -5.74 12.00 4.45
N SER A 109 -6.13 10.73 4.31
CA SER A 109 -6.62 10.21 3.04
C SER A 109 -8.02 10.72 2.75
N TYR A 110 -8.39 10.76 1.47
CA TYR A 110 -9.75 11.06 1.06
C TYR A 110 -10.22 10.19 -0.10
N THR A 111 -11.54 10.08 -0.21
CA THR A 111 -12.25 9.61 -1.41
C THR A 111 -13.27 10.67 -1.80
N ALA A 112 -13.22 11.12 -3.05
CA ALA A 112 -14.21 12.00 -3.66
C ALA A 112 -15.02 11.25 -4.72
N TRP A 113 -16.35 11.22 -4.54
CA TRP A 113 -17.26 10.45 -5.40
C TRP A 113 -17.57 11.12 -6.75
N GLN A 114 -17.03 12.30 -6.98
CA GLN A 114 -17.15 13.09 -8.19
C GLN A 114 -15.91 13.96 -8.35
N ASP A 115 -15.70 14.50 -9.54
CA ASP A 115 -14.64 15.47 -9.77
C ASP A 115 -15.05 16.84 -9.23
N PHE A 116 -14.26 17.38 -8.29
CA PHE A 116 -14.43 18.72 -7.73
C PHE A 116 -13.46 19.74 -8.33
N GLY A 117 -12.60 19.32 -9.27
CA GLY A 117 -11.73 20.19 -10.05
C GLY A 117 -10.49 20.72 -9.35
N PHE A 118 -10.13 20.19 -8.18
CA PHE A 118 -8.88 20.53 -7.50
C PHE A 118 -7.73 19.63 -7.98
N GLU A 119 -6.53 20.20 -8.02
CA GLU A 119 -5.30 19.56 -8.47
C GLU A 119 -4.29 19.46 -7.31
N PRO A 120 -3.25 18.61 -7.41
CA PRO A 120 -2.15 18.62 -6.46
C PRO A 120 -1.57 20.03 -6.30
N GLY A 121 -1.40 20.44 -5.05
CA GLY A 121 -0.95 21.78 -4.70
C GLY A 121 -2.06 22.83 -4.65
N ASP A 122 -3.34 22.50 -4.83
CA ASP A 122 -4.40 23.47 -4.51
C ASP A 122 -4.59 23.60 -2.99
N SER A 123 -4.98 24.80 -2.55
CA SER A 123 -5.51 25.02 -1.19
C SER A 123 -7.03 25.09 -1.28
N VAL A 124 -7.72 24.26 -0.51
CA VAL A 124 -9.17 24.10 -0.59
C VAL A 124 -9.84 24.08 0.78
N VAL A 125 -11.05 24.62 0.85
CA VAL A 125 -11.99 24.39 1.95
C VAL A 125 -12.99 23.33 1.52
N ILE A 126 -12.98 22.22 2.25
CA ILE A 126 -13.94 21.13 2.07
C ILE A 126 -14.92 21.20 3.23
N GLY A 127 -16.16 21.56 2.93
CA GLY A 127 -17.26 21.61 3.89
C GLY A 127 -18.10 20.34 3.83
N ASN A 128 -18.54 19.87 5.00
CA ASN A 128 -19.45 18.72 5.11
C ASN A 128 -18.91 17.42 4.47
N ALA A 129 -17.61 17.16 4.62
CA ALA A 129 -17.04 15.85 4.31
C ALA A 129 -17.48 14.84 5.38
N GLY A 130 -17.92 13.67 4.95
CA GLY A 130 -18.12 12.54 5.86
C GLY A 130 -16.76 12.04 6.37
N VAL A 131 -16.74 11.46 7.56
CA VAL A 131 -15.57 10.73 8.06
C VAL A 131 -15.94 9.25 8.11
N ARG A 132 -15.04 8.38 7.65
CA ARG A 132 -15.17 6.93 7.77
C ARG A 132 -13.86 6.33 8.24
N GLU A 133 -13.93 5.18 8.91
CA GLU A 133 -12.74 4.38 9.18
C GLU A 133 -12.34 3.59 7.93
N TRP A 134 -11.04 3.60 7.63
CA TRP A 134 -10.40 2.76 6.63
C TRP A 134 -9.08 2.26 7.19
N ASP A 135 -8.94 0.95 7.29
CA ASP A 135 -7.72 0.31 7.81
C ASP A 135 -7.28 0.88 9.19
N GLY A 136 -8.26 1.07 10.09
CA GLY A 136 -8.06 1.63 11.42
C GLY A 136 -7.72 3.13 11.46
N LYS A 137 -7.73 3.84 10.33
CA LYS A 137 -7.44 5.28 10.22
C LYS A 137 -8.66 6.05 9.72
N PRO A 138 -8.86 7.32 10.11
CA PRO A 138 -9.91 8.16 9.55
C PRO A 138 -9.60 8.51 8.08
N GLU A 139 -10.61 8.46 7.23
CA GLU A 139 -10.57 8.87 5.83
C GLU A 139 -11.74 9.81 5.53
N LEU A 140 -11.46 10.90 4.80
CA LEU A 140 -12.49 11.86 4.38
C LEU A 140 -13.29 11.32 3.20
N ASN A 141 -14.59 11.48 3.26
CA ASN A 141 -15.52 11.11 2.22
C ASN A 141 -16.23 12.33 1.66
N ILE A 142 -15.86 12.74 0.46
CA ILE A 142 -16.34 13.96 -0.20
C ILE A 142 -17.39 13.57 -1.22
N GLY A 143 -18.65 13.82 -0.91
CA GLY A 143 -19.80 13.41 -1.72
C GLY A 143 -20.60 14.58 -2.25
N ALA A 144 -21.74 14.29 -2.89
CA ALA A 144 -22.63 15.30 -3.46
C ALA A 144 -23.20 16.31 -2.43
N SER A 145 -23.14 16.00 -1.14
CA SER A 145 -23.55 16.89 -0.05
C SER A 145 -22.41 17.73 0.53
N SER A 146 -21.18 17.51 0.07
CA SER A 146 -19.99 18.25 0.44
C SER A 146 -19.79 19.44 -0.49
N THR A 147 -19.18 20.51 0.02
CA THR A 147 -18.82 21.70 -0.74
C THR A 147 -17.32 21.80 -0.84
N VAL A 148 -16.77 22.12 -2.02
CA VAL A 148 -15.34 22.38 -2.18
C VAL A 148 -15.17 23.78 -2.75
N GLY A 149 -14.39 24.61 -2.07
CA GLY A 149 -14.02 25.96 -2.51
C GLY A 149 -12.50 26.11 -2.55
N VAL A 150 -11.98 26.75 -3.59
CA VAL A 150 -10.54 27.08 -3.68
C VAL A 150 -10.25 28.27 -2.78
N GLU A 151 -9.20 28.15 -1.98
CA GLU A 151 -8.68 29.22 -1.14
C GLU A 151 -7.69 30.08 -1.91
N SER A 152 -7.79 31.39 -1.74
CA SER A 152 -6.85 32.33 -2.34
C SER A 152 -5.52 32.39 -1.59
N GLU A 153 -5.54 32.09 -0.29
CA GLU A 153 -4.34 32.01 0.54
C GLU A 153 -3.87 30.55 0.60
N THR A 154 -2.57 30.34 0.43
CA THR A 154 -1.99 29.00 0.52
C THR A 154 -2.08 28.49 1.95
N VAL A 155 -2.59 27.26 2.11
CA VAL A 155 -2.54 26.54 3.37
C VAL A 155 -1.11 26.05 3.57
N GLU A 156 -0.41 26.64 4.53
CA GLU A 156 0.94 26.24 4.90
C GLU A 156 0.92 24.84 5.53
N THR A 157 1.79 23.97 5.08
CA THR A 157 1.90 22.60 5.60
C THR A 157 3.35 22.13 5.53
N PRO A 158 3.85 21.34 6.49
CA PRO A 158 5.20 20.77 6.41
C PRO A 158 5.33 19.66 5.36
N TYR A 159 4.25 19.33 4.64
CA TYR A 159 4.15 18.23 3.67
C TYR A 159 4.12 18.71 2.21
N ASP A 160 4.49 19.96 1.93
CA ASP A 160 4.49 20.53 0.57
C ASP A 160 5.41 19.77 -0.41
N ASP A 161 6.44 19.10 0.11
CA ASP A 161 7.35 18.21 -0.63
C ASP A 161 6.64 16.98 -1.22
N ARG A 162 5.45 16.63 -0.72
CA ARG A 162 4.65 15.49 -1.21
C ARG A 162 3.65 15.88 -2.30
N ILE A 163 3.59 17.15 -2.70
CA ILE A 163 2.68 17.63 -3.74
C ILE A 163 3.02 16.98 -5.08
N GLY A 164 2.00 16.44 -5.74
CA GLY A 164 2.13 15.73 -7.02
C GLY A 164 2.43 14.24 -6.85
N GLY A 165 2.71 13.78 -5.62
CA GLY A 165 2.83 12.37 -5.31
C GLY A 165 4.11 11.71 -5.82
N GLU A 166 5.13 12.48 -6.17
CA GLU A 166 6.47 11.95 -6.46
C GLU A 166 6.99 11.14 -5.27
N ALA A 167 7.49 9.94 -5.53
CA ALA A 167 8.03 9.05 -4.50
C ALA A 167 9.07 8.11 -5.11
N ASP A 168 10.07 7.77 -4.30
CA ASP A 168 10.99 6.68 -4.58
C ASP A 168 10.31 5.34 -4.29
N LEU A 169 10.71 4.27 -4.97
CA LEU A 169 10.09 2.96 -4.84
C LEU A 169 10.15 2.41 -3.40
N ILE A 170 11.22 2.69 -2.65
CA ILE A 170 11.37 2.24 -1.26
C ILE A 170 10.35 2.86 -0.30
N ASP A 171 9.82 4.04 -0.64
CA ASP A 171 8.87 4.77 0.20
C ASP A 171 7.41 4.40 -0.09
N LEU A 172 7.15 3.60 -1.13
CA LEU A 172 5.81 3.21 -1.53
C LEU A 172 5.22 2.12 -0.63
N GLN A 173 4.00 2.37 -0.15
CA GLN A 173 3.28 1.46 0.74
C GLN A 173 1.94 1.03 0.14
N ALA A 174 1.50 -0.18 0.50
CA ALA A 174 0.18 -0.66 0.10
C ALA A 174 -0.92 0.34 0.55
N GLY A 175 -1.77 0.74 -0.39
CA GLY A 175 -2.81 1.74 -0.15
C GLY A 175 -2.48 3.13 -0.68
N ASP A 176 -1.23 3.41 -1.07
CA ASP A 176 -0.85 4.63 -1.75
C ASP A 176 -1.58 4.81 -3.09
N ARG A 177 -1.99 6.05 -3.37
CA ARG A 177 -2.84 6.41 -4.51
C ARG A 177 -2.39 7.73 -5.11
N GLY A 178 -2.52 7.88 -6.43
CA GLY A 178 -2.15 9.12 -7.12
C GLY A 178 -0.65 9.42 -6.99
N ARG A 179 0.18 8.38 -7.00
CA ARG A 179 1.64 8.51 -6.94
C ARG A 179 2.22 8.72 -8.33
N THR A 180 3.41 9.30 -8.36
CA THR A 180 4.25 9.45 -9.53
C THR A 180 5.62 8.85 -9.24
N VAL A 181 6.10 7.99 -10.13
CA VAL A 181 7.41 7.35 -10.01
C VAL A 181 8.19 7.48 -11.32
N GLU A 182 9.50 7.70 -11.22
CA GLU A 182 10.43 7.62 -12.34
C GLU A 182 11.25 6.35 -12.21
N VAL A 183 11.05 5.41 -13.12
CA VAL A 183 11.57 4.06 -12.99
C VAL A 183 12.13 3.54 -14.30
N ARG A 184 13.00 2.55 -14.19
CA ARG A 184 13.40 1.69 -15.30
C ARG A 184 12.68 0.35 -15.20
N VAL A 185 12.10 -0.10 -16.31
CA VAL A 185 11.52 -1.44 -16.42
C VAL A 185 12.67 -2.45 -16.52
N LEU A 186 12.77 -3.37 -15.55
CA LEU A 186 13.79 -4.42 -15.53
C LEU A 186 13.32 -5.71 -16.18
N GLU A 187 12.05 -6.03 -16.01
CA GLU A 187 11.42 -7.24 -16.52
C GLU A 187 9.99 -6.93 -16.93
N VAL A 188 9.50 -7.54 -18.00
CA VAL A 188 8.09 -7.44 -18.40
C VAL A 188 7.63 -8.68 -19.14
N ASP A 189 6.53 -9.25 -18.66
CA ASP A 189 5.86 -10.40 -19.23
C ASP A 189 4.40 -10.07 -19.53
N SER A 190 3.91 -10.54 -20.68
CA SER A 190 2.49 -10.47 -21.02
C SER A 190 1.78 -11.76 -20.62
N ARG A 191 0.66 -11.62 -19.91
CA ARG A 191 -0.19 -12.77 -19.54
C ARG A 191 -1.67 -12.43 -19.67
N THR A 192 -2.46 -13.44 -20.04
CA THR A 192 -3.93 -13.36 -20.00
C THR A 192 -4.41 -14.03 -18.73
N ILE A 193 -5.22 -13.31 -17.95
CA ILE A 193 -5.84 -13.78 -16.72
C ILE A 193 -7.36 -13.84 -16.87
N ASP A 194 -7.99 -14.85 -16.28
CA ASP A 194 -9.44 -14.94 -16.19
C ASP A 194 -9.96 -14.13 -15.01
N GLY A 195 -10.54 -12.96 -15.29
CA GLY A 195 -11.15 -12.08 -14.30
C GLY A 195 -12.67 -12.26 -14.20
N ARG A 196 -13.28 -11.52 -13.26
CA ARG A 196 -14.76 -11.48 -13.10
C ARG A 196 -15.48 -11.01 -14.37
N ASN A 197 -14.80 -10.21 -15.19
CA ASN A 197 -15.32 -9.64 -16.43
C ASN A 197 -14.84 -10.40 -17.68
N GLY A 198 -14.28 -11.60 -17.51
CA GLY A 198 -13.69 -12.41 -18.58
C GLY A 198 -12.17 -12.29 -18.65
N GLU A 199 -11.62 -12.80 -19.75
CA GLU A 199 -10.18 -12.77 -20.02
C GLU A 199 -9.67 -11.32 -20.13
N THR A 200 -8.60 -11.01 -19.42
CA THR A 200 -7.91 -9.72 -19.44
C THR A 200 -6.43 -9.96 -19.67
N THR A 201 -5.87 -9.32 -20.69
CA THR A 201 -4.41 -9.30 -20.89
C THR A 201 -3.81 -8.20 -20.03
N ILE A 202 -2.78 -8.53 -19.27
CA ILE A 202 -2.02 -7.61 -18.43
C ILE A 202 -0.53 -7.74 -18.74
N LEU A 203 0.24 -6.69 -18.41
CA LEU A 203 1.69 -6.79 -18.28
C LEU A 203 2.03 -6.92 -16.81
N SER A 204 3.03 -7.72 -16.48
CA SER A 204 3.58 -7.82 -15.13
C SER A 204 5.09 -7.97 -15.19
N GLY A 205 5.79 -7.44 -14.20
CA GLY A 205 7.24 -7.56 -14.14
C GLY A 205 7.82 -6.76 -12.97
N VAL A 206 9.03 -6.25 -13.14
CA VAL A 206 9.77 -5.51 -12.10
C VAL A 206 10.20 -4.16 -12.63
N VAL A 207 9.97 -3.11 -11.84
CA VAL A 207 10.52 -1.76 -12.04
C VAL A 207 11.54 -1.45 -10.96
N ALA A 208 12.50 -0.59 -11.28
CA ALA A 208 13.55 -0.18 -10.36
C ALA A 208 13.93 1.29 -10.51
N ASP A 209 14.43 1.85 -9.43
CA ASP A 209 15.07 3.16 -9.36
C ASP A 209 16.35 3.06 -8.50
N GLU A 210 16.88 4.20 -8.04
CA GLU A 210 18.08 4.19 -7.18
C GLU A 210 17.81 3.70 -5.76
N SER A 211 16.55 3.70 -5.33
CA SER A 211 16.12 3.32 -3.98
C SER A 211 15.85 1.82 -3.85
N GLY A 212 15.40 1.16 -4.91
CA GLY A 212 15.09 -0.26 -4.88
C GLY A 212 14.31 -0.76 -6.09
N ARG A 213 13.58 -1.85 -5.86
CA ARG A 213 12.78 -2.53 -6.89
C ARG A 213 11.39 -2.78 -6.35
N LEU A 214 10.39 -2.77 -7.24
CA LEU A 214 9.05 -3.23 -6.91
C LEU A 214 8.46 -4.03 -8.08
N PRO A 215 7.63 -5.04 -7.79
CA PRO A 215 6.83 -5.65 -8.83
C PRO A 215 5.83 -4.62 -9.34
N PHE A 216 5.44 -4.75 -10.61
CA PHE A 216 4.36 -3.98 -11.18
C PHE A 216 3.34 -4.84 -11.94
N THR A 217 2.12 -4.29 -12.07
CA THR A 217 1.10 -4.79 -13.00
C THR A 217 0.53 -3.62 -13.81
N ASP A 218 0.57 -3.73 -15.14
CA ASP A 218 -0.21 -2.87 -16.03
C ASP A 218 -1.50 -3.56 -16.46
N TRP A 219 -2.64 -3.03 -15.98
CA TRP A 219 -3.98 -3.54 -16.27
C TRP A 219 -4.50 -3.08 -17.63
N ALA A 220 -3.86 -2.10 -18.25
CA ALA A 220 -4.17 -1.57 -19.58
C ALA A 220 -2.89 -1.57 -20.44
N PRO A 221 -2.42 -2.76 -20.89
CA PRO A 221 -1.10 -2.96 -21.50
C PRO A 221 -0.66 -1.84 -22.45
N ARG A 222 0.33 -1.07 -22.02
CA ARG A 222 0.95 -0.02 -22.82
C ARG A 222 2.14 -0.57 -23.62
N PRO A 223 2.28 -0.20 -24.91
CA PRO A 223 3.40 -0.66 -25.72
C PRO A 223 4.75 -0.11 -25.27
N ASP A 224 4.76 1.05 -24.60
CA ASP A 224 5.98 1.71 -24.12
C ASP A 224 6.48 1.15 -22.77
N VAL A 225 5.76 0.21 -22.17
CA VAL A 225 6.23 -0.57 -21.01
C VAL A 225 7.01 -1.77 -21.53
N GLU A 226 8.27 -1.53 -21.87
CA GLU A 226 9.19 -2.53 -22.41
C GLU A 226 10.47 -2.64 -21.57
N GLU A 227 11.10 -3.82 -21.56
CA GLU A 227 12.34 -4.07 -20.82
C GLU A 227 13.42 -3.05 -21.20
N GLY A 228 14.01 -2.42 -20.18
CA GLY A 228 15.05 -1.41 -20.31
C GLY A 228 14.55 0.03 -20.46
N ALA A 229 13.26 0.25 -20.72
CA ALA A 229 12.69 1.59 -20.85
C ALA A 229 12.77 2.37 -19.53
N SER A 230 13.12 3.65 -19.61
CA SER A 230 13.03 4.60 -18.50
C SER A 230 11.77 5.44 -18.68
N VAL A 231 10.90 5.42 -17.69
CA VAL A 231 9.55 5.98 -17.78
C VAL A 231 9.18 6.73 -16.51
N ARG A 232 8.44 7.82 -16.68
CA ARG A 232 7.71 8.48 -15.61
C ARG A 232 6.26 8.01 -15.67
N LEU A 233 5.81 7.35 -14.60
CA LEU A 233 4.45 6.86 -14.45
C LEU A 233 3.72 7.77 -13.46
N SER A 234 2.62 8.40 -13.86
CA SER A 234 1.81 9.24 -12.97
C SER A 234 0.40 8.68 -12.81
N ASP A 235 -0.21 8.92 -11.65
CA ASP A 235 -1.47 8.27 -11.22
C ASP A 235 -1.32 6.74 -11.16
N VAL A 236 -0.22 6.28 -10.55
CA VAL A 236 -0.08 4.88 -10.12
C VAL A 236 -0.69 4.71 -8.74
N TYR A 237 -1.15 3.49 -8.45
CA TYR A 237 -1.60 3.11 -7.13
C TYR A 237 -0.83 1.87 -6.65
N VAL A 238 -0.70 1.71 -5.34
CA VAL A 238 0.07 0.63 -4.74
C VAL A 238 -0.88 -0.32 -4.02
N ARG A 239 -0.73 -1.62 -4.30
CA ARG A 239 -1.46 -2.67 -3.60
C ARG A 239 -0.49 -3.70 -3.07
N GLU A 240 -0.89 -4.40 -2.03
CA GLU A 240 -0.18 -5.58 -1.59
C GLU A 240 -0.40 -6.74 -2.59
N PHE A 241 0.68 -7.40 -2.96
CA PHE A 241 0.64 -8.67 -3.68
C PHE A 241 1.63 -9.62 -3.03
N ARG A 242 1.14 -10.76 -2.51
CA ARG A 242 1.95 -11.74 -1.78
C ARG A 242 2.74 -11.11 -0.61
N GLY A 243 2.11 -10.17 0.10
CA GLY A 243 2.70 -9.54 1.28
C GLY A 243 3.74 -8.45 0.99
N VAL A 244 3.95 -8.06 -0.27
CA VAL A 244 4.84 -6.94 -0.63
C VAL A 244 4.07 -5.85 -1.40
N PRO A 245 4.51 -4.58 -1.33
CA PRO A 245 3.98 -3.52 -2.19
C PRO A 245 4.16 -3.83 -3.67
N GLN A 246 3.17 -3.46 -4.49
CA GLN A 246 3.18 -3.61 -5.94
C GLN A 246 2.64 -2.35 -6.61
N VAL A 247 3.40 -1.80 -7.55
CA VAL A 247 2.98 -0.67 -8.38
C VAL A 247 1.95 -1.14 -9.40
N ASN A 248 0.81 -0.46 -9.49
CA ASN A 248 -0.24 -0.82 -10.43
C ASN A 248 -0.61 0.36 -11.32
N LEU A 249 -0.69 0.08 -12.63
CA LEU A 249 -1.09 1.04 -13.65
C LEU A 249 -2.53 0.73 -14.07
N SER A 250 -3.41 1.72 -13.98
CA SER A 250 -4.81 1.64 -14.42
C SER A 250 -4.97 2.23 -15.82
N GLU A 251 -6.20 2.29 -16.35
CA GLU A 251 -6.52 3.08 -17.54
C GLU A 251 -6.26 4.60 -17.39
N PHE A 252 -6.13 5.11 -16.16
CA PHE A 252 -5.88 6.53 -15.88
C PHE A 252 -4.40 6.90 -15.79
N THR A 253 -3.54 5.90 -15.57
CA THR A 253 -2.11 6.13 -15.45
C THR A 253 -1.55 6.74 -16.74
N THR A 254 -0.79 7.83 -16.61
CA THR A 254 -0.04 8.41 -17.73
C THR A 254 1.39 7.91 -17.70
N LEU A 255 1.97 7.71 -18.89
CA LEU A 255 3.33 7.26 -19.08
C LEU A 255 4.04 8.23 -19.99
N ASP A 256 5.16 8.78 -19.51
CA ASP A 256 6.10 9.57 -20.31
C ASP A 256 7.42 8.81 -20.41
N VAL A 257 7.89 8.55 -21.63
CA VAL A 257 9.22 7.94 -21.84
C VAL A 257 10.27 9.01 -21.61
N LEU A 258 11.26 8.68 -20.79
CA LEU A 258 12.36 9.57 -20.42
C LEU A 258 13.54 9.40 -21.39
N ASP A 259 14.08 10.51 -21.87
CA ASP A 259 15.27 10.52 -22.72
C ASP A 259 16.53 10.13 -21.94
N ASP A 260 16.62 10.58 -20.68
CA ASP A 260 17.71 10.25 -19.78
C ASP A 260 17.38 8.95 -19.02
N PRO A 261 18.32 7.99 -18.94
CA PRO A 261 18.07 6.73 -18.26
C PRO A 261 17.94 6.94 -16.75
N VAL A 262 16.88 6.39 -16.16
CA VAL A 262 16.73 6.33 -14.70
C VAL A 262 17.84 5.43 -14.14
N SER A 263 18.53 5.94 -13.12
CA SER A 263 19.57 5.18 -12.42
C SER A 263 18.92 4.07 -11.61
N VAL A 264 19.51 2.88 -11.63
CA VAL A 264 19.00 1.72 -10.89
C VAL A 264 20.07 1.19 -9.94
N THR A 265 19.65 0.75 -8.77
CA THR A 265 20.53 -0.01 -7.87
C THR A 265 20.60 -1.49 -8.28
N ASP A 266 21.82 -2.03 -8.32
CA ASP A 266 22.03 -3.46 -8.51
C ASP A 266 21.86 -4.26 -7.19
N SER A 267 22.02 -3.58 -6.05
CA SER A 267 21.90 -4.18 -4.71
C SER A 267 20.55 -3.87 -4.09
N ALA A 268 19.98 -4.89 -3.43
CA ALA A 268 18.84 -4.74 -2.54
C ALA A 268 19.17 -3.78 -1.38
N PRO A 269 18.21 -2.96 -0.91
CA PRO A 269 18.36 -2.21 0.32
C PRO A 269 18.66 -3.14 1.49
N ARG A 270 19.65 -2.76 2.29
CA ARG A 270 20.06 -3.48 3.51
C ARG A 270 19.39 -2.82 4.71
N LEU A 271 18.60 -3.59 5.44
CA LEU A 271 17.86 -3.10 6.59
C LEU A 271 18.06 -4.02 7.80
N ASN A 272 17.90 -3.47 8.99
CA ASN A 272 17.75 -4.30 10.18
C ASN A 272 16.38 -4.99 10.14
N VAL A 273 16.28 -6.17 10.73
CA VAL A 273 15.07 -6.99 10.73
C VAL A 273 13.87 -6.24 11.31
N GLY A 274 14.06 -5.49 12.39
CA GLY A 274 13.00 -4.70 13.03
C GLY A 274 12.45 -3.61 12.11
N GLU A 275 13.34 -2.84 11.47
CA GLU A 275 12.96 -1.80 10.51
C GLU A 275 12.21 -2.40 9.31
N ALA A 276 12.68 -3.56 8.84
CA ALA A 276 12.08 -4.27 7.74
C ALA A 276 10.68 -4.80 8.05
N VAL A 277 10.48 -5.31 9.26
CA VAL A 277 9.18 -5.80 9.75
C VAL A 277 8.20 -4.63 9.95
N ASP A 278 8.67 -3.52 10.53
CA ASP A 278 7.85 -2.33 10.78
C ASP A 278 7.36 -1.67 9.48
N ALA A 279 8.08 -1.85 8.36
CA ALA A 279 7.66 -1.40 7.04
C ALA A 279 6.41 -2.15 6.50
N GLY A 280 6.04 -3.30 7.07
CA GLY A 280 4.83 -4.06 6.70
C GLY A 280 4.98 -4.95 5.46
N GLY A 281 6.22 -5.22 5.02
CA GLY A 281 6.55 -6.06 3.88
C GLY A 281 7.35 -5.29 2.81
N MET A 282 8.30 -5.96 2.17
CA MET A 282 9.22 -5.36 1.20
C MET A 282 9.62 -6.35 0.12
N PHE A 283 9.71 -5.86 -1.10
CA PHE A 283 10.25 -6.61 -2.23
C PHE A 283 11.76 -6.39 -2.34
N ASP A 284 12.50 -7.46 -2.61
CA ASP A 284 13.95 -7.43 -2.84
C ASP A 284 14.74 -6.71 -1.71
N VAL A 285 14.67 -7.23 -0.48
CA VAL A 285 15.42 -6.72 0.68
C VAL A 285 16.56 -7.67 1.07
N GLU A 286 17.68 -7.12 1.52
CA GLU A 286 18.79 -7.88 2.12
C GLU A 286 18.79 -7.69 3.64
N LEU A 287 18.71 -8.80 4.39
CA LEU A 287 18.82 -8.83 5.84
C LEU A 287 20.08 -9.58 6.26
N LEU A 288 20.70 -9.13 7.35
CA LEU A 288 21.87 -9.77 7.95
C LEU A 288 21.53 -10.22 9.37
N GLY A 289 21.66 -11.51 9.67
CA GLY A 289 21.35 -11.99 11.01
C GLY A 289 21.84 -13.41 11.30
N ASN A 290 21.72 -13.81 12.56
CA ASN A 290 22.12 -15.13 13.04
C ASN A 290 20.96 -16.11 12.89
N VAL A 291 21.23 -17.31 12.40
CA VAL A 291 20.23 -18.39 12.42
C VAL A 291 20.14 -18.97 13.82
N LEU A 292 19.02 -18.76 14.48
CA LEU A 292 18.76 -19.25 15.84
C LEU A 292 18.23 -20.68 15.87
N GLU A 293 17.44 -21.04 14.87
CA GLU A 293 16.71 -22.30 14.82
C GLU A 293 16.35 -22.67 13.38
N VAL A 294 16.39 -23.95 13.06
CA VAL A 294 15.71 -24.52 11.88
C VAL A 294 14.39 -25.14 12.35
N ARG A 295 13.26 -24.61 11.89
CA ARG A 295 11.93 -24.98 12.38
C ARG A 295 11.41 -26.28 11.79
N ASP A 296 10.45 -26.88 12.49
CA ASP A 296 9.61 -27.97 11.97
C ASP A 296 9.04 -27.67 10.58
N GLY A 297 9.03 -28.71 9.73
CA GLY A 297 8.68 -28.58 8.32
C GLY A 297 9.82 -28.03 7.45
N SER A 298 11.06 -28.12 7.95
CA SER A 298 12.30 -28.06 7.18
C SER A 298 12.78 -29.47 6.80
N GLY A 299 13.73 -29.57 5.88
CA GLY A 299 14.20 -30.83 5.32
C GLY A 299 13.22 -31.38 4.29
N LEU A 300 12.98 -32.69 4.30
CA LEU A 300 12.07 -33.36 3.37
C LEU A 300 10.61 -33.08 3.72
N ILE A 301 9.85 -32.57 2.76
CA ILE A 301 8.42 -32.30 2.82
C ILE A 301 7.69 -32.96 1.65
N GLU A 302 6.36 -32.94 1.71
CA GLU A 302 5.51 -33.35 0.59
C GLU A 302 4.57 -32.20 0.27
N ARG A 303 4.30 -31.94 -1.01
CA ARG A 303 3.40 -30.90 -1.48
C ARG A 303 2.17 -31.48 -2.17
N CYS A 304 1.06 -30.79 -2.02
CA CYS A 304 -0.16 -31.14 -2.73
C CYS A 304 0.01 -30.83 -4.22
N PRO A 305 -0.22 -31.79 -5.13
CA PRO A 305 -0.07 -31.55 -6.57
C PRO A 305 -1.04 -30.48 -7.11
N ASP A 306 -2.15 -30.22 -6.42
CA ASP A 306 -3.17 -29.28 -6.87
C ASP A 306 -2.96 -27.83 -6.38
N CYS A 307 -2.29 -27.63 -5.24
CA CYS A 307 -2.10 -26.28 -4.67
C CYS A 307 -0.72 -26.01 -4.06
N SER A 308 0.22 -26.95 -4.20
CA SER A 308 1.61 -26.87 -3.73
C SER A 308 1.79 -26.60 -2.22
N ARG A 309 0.72 -26.62 -1.42
CA ARG A 309 0.80 -26.53 0.04
C ARG A 309 1.36 -27.82 0.63
N VAL A 310 2.08 -27.68 1.74
CA VAL A 310 2.65 -28.81 2.48
C VAL A 310 1.54 -29.78 2.92
N VAL A 311 1.78 -31.06 2.65
CA VAL A 311 0.93 -32.20 2.99
C VAL A 311 1.40 -32.76 4.33
N GLN A 312 0.45 -33.13 5.19
CA GLN A 312 0.74 -33.78 6.47
C GLN A 312 0.00 -35.11 6.53
N ASN A 313 0.74 -36.21 6.67
CA ASN A 313 0.20 -37.57 6.73
C ASN A 313 -0.73 -37.90 5.54
N GLY A 314 -0.33 -37.53 4.31
CA GLY A 314 -1.13 -37.72 3.10
C GLY A 314 -2.36 -36.82 2.97
N GLN A 315 -2.51 -35.80 3.83
CA GLN A 315 -3.64 -34.87 3.79
C GLN A 315 -3.21 -33.42 3.51
N CYS A 316 -3.82 -32.85 2.47
CA CYS A 316 -3.85 -31.43 2.19
C CYS A 316 -5.04 -30.78 2.91
N ARG A 317 -4.82 -29.62 3.55
CA ARG A 317 -5.88 -28.86 4.24
C ARG A 317 -7.02 -28.41 3.33
N GLN A 318 -6.78 -28.25 2.04
CA GLN A 318 -7.77 -27.79 1.06
C GLN A 318 -8.41 -28.94 0.27
N HIS A 319 -7.60 -29.91 -0.17
CA HIS A 319 -8.03 -30.96 -1.11
C HIS A 319 -8.26 -32.32 -0.44
N GLY A 320 -8.01 -32.45 0.86
CA GLY A 320 -8.20 -33.70 1.59
C GLY A 320 -7.05 -34.68 1.34
N GLU A 321 -7.38 -35.95 1.17
CA GLU A 321 -6.38 -37.00 0.89
C GLU A 321 -5.77 -36.80 -0.51
N VAL A 322 -4.45 -36.71 -0.57
CA VAL A 322 -3.68 -36.49 -1.81
C VAL A 322 -2.40 -37.33 -1.80
N ASP A 323 -1.97 -37.75 -2.97
CA ASP A 323 -0.63 -38.31 -3.17
C ASP A 323 0.36 -37.14 -3.26
N GLY A 324 1.14 -36.94 -2.20
CA GLY A 324 2.08 -35.82 -2.09
C GLY A 324 3.25 -35.94 -3.08
N GLU A 325 3.65 -34.81 -3.65
CA GLU A 325 4.88 -34.69 -4.43
C GLU A 325 6.02 -34.34 -3.48
N ASP A 326 7.07 -35.16 -3.46
CA ASP A 326 8.22 -34.92 -2.59
C ASP A 326 8.91 -33.59 -2.94
N ASP A 327 9.19 -32.78 -1.92
CA ASP A 327 9.94 -31.53 -2.03
C ASP A 327 10.85 -31.33 -0.79
N MET A 328 11.76 -30.36 -0.83
CA MET A 328 12.57 -30.00 0.34
C MET A 328 12.65 -28.48 0.51
N ARG A 329 12.77 -28.04 1.76
CA ARG A 329 12.74 -26.64 2.14
C ARG A 329 13.46 -26.42 3.46
N VAL A 330 13.99 -25.24 3.70
CA VAL A 330 14.38 -24.80 5.05
C VAL A 330 13.48 -23.68 5.54
N LYS A 331 13.15 -23.70 6.83
CA LYS A 331 12.59 -22.58 7.56
C LYS A 331 13.55 -22.19 8.69
N ALA A 332 14.43 -21.24 8.41
CA ALA A 332 15.42 -20.76 9.37
C ALA A 332 14.91 -19.50 10.09
N ILE A 333 15.12 -19.40 11.40
CA ILE A 333 14.80 -18.19 12.18
C ILE A 333 16.03 -17.30 12.21
N LEU A 334 15.93 -16.16 11.54
CA LEU A 334 16.98 -15.15 11.45
C LEU A 334 16.72 -14.05 12.47
N ASP A 335 17.74 -13.67 13.23
CA ASP A 335 17.67 -12.63 14.26
C ASP A 335 18.94 -11.76 14.22
N ASP A 336 18.75 -10.44 14.25
CA ASP A 336 19.83 -9.44 14.27
C ASP A 336 19.86 -8.61 15.57
N GLY A 337 19.04 -8.97 16.56
CA GLY A 337 18.84 -8.26 17.82
C GLY A 337 17.79 -7.14 17.78
N THR A 338 17.29 -6.75 16.60
CA THR A 338 16.21 -5.77 16.41
C THR A 338 14.85 -6.43 16.16
N GLY A 339 14.85 -7.66 15.64
CA GLY A 339 13.66 -8.46 15.42
C GLY A 339 13.99 -9.87 14.95
N THR A 340 12.96 -10.63 14.60
CA THR A 340 13.09 -11.98 14.04
C THR A 340 12.26 -12.14 12.77
N VAL A 341 12.80 -12.81 11.76
CA VAL A 341 12.07 -13.27 10.57
C VAL A 341 12.26 -14.77 10.36
N THR A 342 11.29 -15.41 9.70
CA THR A 342 11.48 -16.76 9.18
C THR A 342 11.99 -16.68 7.75
N ALA A 343 13.27 -16.97 7.52
CA ALA A 343 13.82 -17.17 6.18
C ALA A 343 13.34 -18.53 5.64
N ILE A 344 12.68 -18.49 4.49
CA ILE A 344 12.16 -19.65 3.79
C ILE A 344 13.04 -19.88 2.57
N LEU A 345 13.73 -21.02 2.55
CA LEU A 345 14.66 -21.41 1.49
C LEU A 345 14.00 -22.50 0.67
N ASP A 346 13.85 -22.27 -0.62
CA ASP A 346 13.28 -23.26 -1.53
C ASP A 346 14.22 -24.46 -1.73
N ARG A 347 13.83 -25.35 -2.64
CA ARG A 347 14.58 -26.58 -2.87
C ARG A 347 16.01 -26.33 -3.31
N ASP A 348 16.25 -25.38 -4.20
CA ASP A 348 17.57 -25.17 -4.80
C ASP A 348 18.56 -24.69 -3.73
N LEU A 349 18.16 -23.69 -2.92
CA LEU A 349 18.95 -23.24 -1.77
C LEU A 349 19.09 -24.32 -0.69
N THR A 350 18.06 -25.14 -0.49
CA THR A 350 18.11 -26.25 0.48
C THR A 350 19.10 -27.34 0.05
N GLU A 351 19.14 -27.72 -1.23
CA GLU A 351 20.09 -28.69 -1.77
C GLU A 351 21.54 -28.18 -1.63
N GLU A 352 21.77 -26.88 -1.85
CA GLU A 352 23.08 -26.25 -1.65
C GLU A 352 23.54 -26.35 -0.20
N ILE A 353 22.69 -25.96 0.75
CA ILE A 353 23.00 -25.99 2.19
C ILE A 353 23.20 -27.42 2.69
N TYR A 354 22.35 -28.35 2.25
CA TYR A 354 22.47 -29.76 2.59
C TYR A 354 23.73 -30.41 1.99
N GLY A 355 24.25 -29.83 0.89
CA GLY A 355 25.43 -30.36 0.18
C GLY A 355 25.13 -31.61 -0.65
N GLY A 356 23.88 -31.79 -1.07
CA GLY A 356 23.42 -32.97 -1.78
C GLY A 356 22.07 -32.75 -2.47
N THR A 357 21.74 -33.60 -3.43
CA THR A 357 20.45 -33.51 -4.15
C THR A 357 19.32 -34.05 -3.30
N MET A 358 18.08 -33.74 -3.67
CA MET A 358 16.88 -34.36 -3.12
C MET A 358 16.93 -35.90 -3.11
N ALA A 359 17.52 -36.51 -4.15
CA ALA A 359 17.65 -37.96 -4.20
C ALA A 359 18.57 -38.49 -3.08
N ASP A 360 19.66 -37.77 -2.80
CA ASP A 360 20.59 -38.09 -1.72
C ASP A 360 19.92 -37.91 -0.36
N ALA A 361 19.13 -36.83 -0.18
CA ALA A 361 18.35 -36.58 1.02
C ALA A 361 17.30 -37.69 1.27
N MET A 362 16.60 -38.13 0.23
CA MET A 362 15.67 -39.27 0.32
C MET A 362 16.38 -40.58 0.66
N GLU A 363 17.56 -40.82 0.11
CA GLU A 363 18.36 -42.00 0.41
C GLU A 363 18.79 -41.99 1.88
N ALA A 364 19.35 -40.88 2.37
CA ALA A 364 19.73 -40.69 3.77
C ALA A 364 18.54 -40.94 4.72
N ALA A 365 17.37 -40.37 4.42
CA ALA A 365 16.16 -40.59 5.21
C ALA A 365 15.72 -42.06 5.23
N ARG A 366 15.85 -42.77 4.11
CA ARG A 366 15.53 -44.21 4.02
C ARG A 366 16.51 -45.07 4.82
N GLU A 367 17.80 -44.74 4.78
CA GLU A 367 18.84 -45.45 5.52
C GLU A 367 18.68 -45.25 7.05
N ALA A 368 18.35 -44.02 7.46
CA ALA A 368 18.07 -43.68 8.85
C ALA A 368 16.69 -44.19 9.34
N MET A 369 15.78 -44.52 8.42
CA MET A 369 14.35 -44.72 8.69
C MET A 369 13.69 -43.51 9.37
N ASP A 370 14.19 -42.32 9.06
CA ASP A 370 13.78 -41.06 9.66
C ASP A 370 13.91 -39.92 8.65
N LYS A 371 12.83 -39.16 8.43
CA LYS A 371 12.87 -38.00 7.52
C LYS A 371 13.54 -36.79 8.20
N GLU A 372 13.60 -36.75 9.52
CA GLU A 372 14.15 -35.62 10.30
C GLU A 372 15.67 -35.50 10.16
N VAL A 373 16.38 -36.59 9.80
CA VAL A 373 17.85 -36.59 9.62
C VAL A 373 18.33 -35.48 8.67
N VAL A 374 17.56 -35.18 7.63
CA VAL A 374 17.90 -34.13 6.66
C VAL A 374 17.79 -32.75 7.29
N ALA A 375 16.76 -32.53 8.12
CA ALA A 375 16.57 -31.27 8.82
C ALA A 375 17.63 -31.08 9.92
N ASP A 376 18.00 -32.15 10.62
CA ASP A 376 19.05 -32.15 11.65
C ASP A 376 20.42 -31.82 11.04
N ASP A 377 20.79 -32.44 9.92
CA ASP A 377 22.05 -32.18 9.21
C ASP A 377 22.13 -30.71 8.72
N ILE A 378 21.02 -30.18 8.22
CA ILE A 378 20.89 -28.76 7.85
C ILE A 378 21.05 -27.87 9.09
N ALA A 379 20.40 -28.22 10.20
CA ALA A 379 20.47 -27.45 11.45
C ALA A 379 21.90 -27.39 12.01
N ASP A 380 22.63 -28.51 11.99
CA ASP A 380 24.04 -28.57 12.42
C ASP A 380 24.96 -27.67 11.58
N THR A 381 24.56 -27.39 10.34
CA THR A 381 25.28 -26.47 9.45
C THR A 381 24.91 -25.01 9.73
N LEU A 382 23.62 -24.70 9.84
CA LEU A 382 23.13 -23.32 9.88
C LEU A 382 23.14 -22.69 11.27
N VAL A 383 22.74 -23.43 12.31
CA VAL A 383 22.41 -22.84 13.60
C VAL A 383 23.64 -22.23 14.28
N GLY A 384 23.50 -20.99 14.75
CA GLY A 384 24.54 -20.24 15.44
C GLY A 384 25.52 -19.49 14.54
N ARG A 385 25.33 -19.53 13.21
CA ARG A 385 26.10 -18.75 12.24
C ARG A 385 25.30 -17.58 11.70
N GLU A 386 26.00 -16.60 11.14
CA GLU A 386 25.40 -15.42 10.54
C GLU A 386 25.31 -15.56 9.03
N TYR A 387 24.17 -15.12 8.49
CA TYR A 387 23.85 -15.19 7.08
C TYR A 387 23.34 -13.86 6.57
N ARG A 388 23.74 -13.55 5.33
CA ARG A 388 23.11 -12.57 4.48
C ARG A 388 22.00 -13.26 3.71
N VAL A 389 20.79 -12.72 3.80
CA VAL A 389 19.61 -13.28 3.15
C VAL A 389 18.96 -12.20 2.32
N ARG A 390 18.81 -12.44 1.01
CA ARG A 390 18.12 -11.54 0.09
C ARG A 390 16.83 -12.17 -0.39
N GLY A 391 15.75 -11.41 -0.43
CA GLY A 391 14.50 -11.87 -1.01
C GLY A 391 13.31 -11.00 -0.66
N ASN A 392 12.13 -11.61 -0.62
CA ASN A 392 10.86 -10.90 -0.48
C ASN A 392 10.29 -11.09 0.94
N LEU A 393 10.20 -9.99 1.68
CA LEU A 393 9.69 -9.97 3.04
C LEU A 393 8.19 -9.72 3.04
N SER A 394 7.43 -10.65 3.63
CA SER A 394 6.00 -10.49 3.89
C SER A 394 5.75 -10.45 5.39
N VAL A 395 4.85 -9.59 5.85
CA VAL A 395 4.46 -9.48 7.25
C VAL A 395 2.95 -9.65 7.36
N ASP A 396 2.52 -10.68 8.08
CA ASP A 396 1.10 -10.96 8.29
C ASP A 396 0.80 -11.29 9.77
N GLU A 397 -0.43 -11.71 10.06
CA GLU A 397 -0.88 -12.06 11.42
C GLU A 397 -0.10 -13.25 12.04
N TYR A 398 0.62 -14.03 11.23
CA TYR A 398 1.42 -15.19 11.65
C TYR A 398 2.91 -14.86 11.82
N GLY A 399 3.33 -13.64 11.48
CA GLY A 399 4.68 -13.12 11.64
C GLY A 399 5.32 -12.73 10.31
N ALA A 400 6.63 -12.46 10.36
CA ALA A 400 7.40 -12.03 9.22
C ALA A 400 8.11 -13.21 8.54
N ASN A 401 7.89 -13.37 7.23
CA ASN A 401 8.49 -14.42 6.41
C ASN A 401 9.27 -13.80 5.25
N LEU A 402 10.54 -14.17 5.12
CA LEU A 402 11.41 -13.78 4.02
C LEU A 402 11.54 -14.97 3.08
N GLU A 403 10.87 -14.93 1.94
CA GLU A 403 11.09 -15.91 0.86
C GLU A 403 12.42 -15.55 0.19
N ALA A 404 13.44 -16.38 0.40
CA ALA A 404 14.82 -16.06 0.04
C ALA A 404 15.13 -16.47 -1.40
N ASP A 405 15.74 -15.54 -2.14
CA ASP A 405 16.31 -15.75 -3.46
C ASP A 405 17.83 -16.00 -3.37
N GLU A 406 18.50 -15.42 -2.35
CA GLU A 406 19.91 -15.66 -2.04
C GLU A 406 20.10 -15.88 -0.53
N PHE A 407 21.01 -16.80 -0.15
CA PHE A 407 21.31 -17.11 1.25
C PHE A 407 22.79 -17.50 1.39
N GLU A 408 23.59 -16.62 1.99
CA GLU A 408 25.05 -16.76 2.04
C GLU A 408 25.57 -16.61 3.47
N GLU A 409 26.44 -17.54 3.91
CA GLU A 409 27.15 -17.40 5.19
C GLU A 409 28.08 -16.20 5.12
N THR A 410 28.13 -15.40 6.18
CA THR A 410 29.12 -14.32 6.25
C THR A 410 30.49 -14.85 6.62
N ASP A 411 31.51 -14.43 5.87
CA ASP A 411 32.92 -14.65 6.19
C ASP A 411 33.52 -13.56 7.11
N ASP A 412 32.69 -12.68 7.67
CA ASP A 412 33.13 -11.55 8.48
C ASP A 412 33.85 -12.02 9.75
N ASP A 413 35.04 -11.48 10.03
CA ASP A 413 35.82 -11.86 11.22
C ASP A 413 35.06 -11.44 12.49
N PRO A 414 34.66 -12.38 13.37
CA PRO A 414 33.96 -12.05 14.61
C PRO A 414 34.74 -11.06 15.49
N ALA A 415 36.08 -11.06 15.42
CA ALA A 415 36.90 -10.11 16.16
C ALA A 415 36.76 -8.67 15.63
N GLU A 416 36.68 -8.50 14.31
CA GLU A 416 36.46 -7.18 13.68
C GLU A 416 35.05 -6.66 14.00
N ARG A 417 34.03 -7.52 13.89
CA ARG A 417 32.65 -7.17 14.27
C ARG A 417 32.54 -6.75 15.73
N ALA A 418 33.15 -7.50 16.64
CA ALA A 418 33.18 -7.15 18.06
C ALA A 418 33.89 -5.80 18.31
N ALA A 419 34.95 -5.49 17.56
CA ALA A 419 35.66 -4.22 17.67
C ALA A 419 34.83 -3.04 17.14
N ALA A 420 34.10 -3.22 16.04
CA ALA A 420 33.18 -2.23 15.49
C ALA A 420 32.07 -1.89 16.50
N LEU A 421 31.38 -2.91 17.03
CA LEU A 421 30.34 -2.75 18.05
C LEU A 421 30.87 -2.05 19.31
N LEU A 422 32.07 -2.43 19.79
CA LEU A 422 32.71 -1.78 20.93
C LEU A 422 33.02 -0.30 20.67
N THR A 423 33.26 0.09 19.43
CA THR A 423 33.52 1.48 19.06
C THR A 423 32.23 2.29 19.10
N GLU A 424 31.15 1.75 18.55
CA GLU A 424 29.82 2.38 18.56
C GLU A 424 29.28 2.58 19.98
N VAL A 425 29.34 1.55 20.82
CA VAL A 425 28.88 1.62 22.23
C VAL A 425 29.69 2.63 23.07
N ARG A 426 30.91 2.98 22.63
CA ARG A 426 31.78 3.95 23.33
C ARG A 426 31.64 5.37 22.81
N ALA A 427 31.07 5.56 21.62
CA ALA A 427 30.77 6.87 21.05
C ALA A 427 29.59 7.51 21.81
#